data_AF-A0A7Y4UI14-F1
#
_entry.id   AF-A0A7Y4UI14-F1
#
_cell.length_a   1.000
_cell.length_b   1.000
_cell.length_c   1.000
_cell.angle_alpha   90.00
_cell.angle_beta   90.00
_cell.angle_gamma   90.00
#
_symmetry.space_group_name_H-M   'P 1'
#
loop_
_entity.id
_entity.type
_entity.pdbx_description
1 polymer ?
#
loop_
_entity_poly.entity_id
_entity_poly.type
_entity_poly.pdbx_seq_one_letter_code
_entity_poly.pdbx_strand_id
1 'polypeptide(L)'
;YLLIDEYDNFANEILMHARPTGRAWHESLLRGVEPLKTIFKTVKAAAAGSGLDRVFITGVASSAFSELTGGYNVAESLSLNPFYHELCGFIAADVKAALDAVVTECNLSARDTDTAFTDLRQFCHGYRFTELSETQLYNPALVFSFLKRYQAAGTVQYHSLVNELALERNLLGVLVQLPGGKKLLVEATSNAPDVVASRLDMPYQAVDSLLAEQPREFIASLLYHYGLLTLSGQRGLFADFPLQIPNASMLKLFADQARLSLFSLAGA
;
A
#
# COMPACT_ATOMS: atom_id res chain seq x y z
N TYR A 1 -8.60 0.10 -26.26
CA TYR A 1 -8.35 0.27 -24.81
C TYR A 1 -7.32 -0.77 -24.37
N LEU A 2 -6.39 -0.39 -23.50
CA LEU A 2 -5.41 -1.28 -22.89
C LEU A 2 -5.39 -1.04 -21.38
N LEU A 3 -5.48 -2.12 -20.60
CA LEU A 3 -5.29 -2.13 -19.16
C LEU A 3 -3.99 -2.89 -18.87
N ILE A 4 -3.12 -2.29 -18.08
CA ILE A 4 -1.88 -2.91 -17.59
C ILE A 4 -1.96 -2.86 -16.08
N ASP A 5 -1.97 -4.04 -15.46
CA ASP A 5 -1.93 -4.17 -14.01
C ASP A 5 -0.55 -4.60 -13.53
N GLU A 6 -0.24 -4.30 -12.27
CA GLU A 6 1.02 -4.62 -11.59
C GLU A 6 2.28 -4.25 -12.41
N TYR A 7 2.28 -3.07 -13.05
CA TYR A 7 3.41 -2.64 -13.89
C TYR A 7 4.74 -2.60 -13.11
N ASP A 8 4.64 -2.43 -11.79
CA ASP A 8 5.72 -2.30 -10.82
C ASP A 8 6.11 -3.63 -10.17
N ASN A 9 5.51 -4.77 -10.57
CA ASN A 9 5.80 -6.07 -9.96
C ASN A 9 7.30 -6.40 -9.97
N PHE A 10 8.03 -6.05 -11.03
CA PHE A 10 9.49 -6.24 -11.08
C PHE A 10 10.22 -5.47 -9.96
N ALA A 11 9.78 -4.24 -9.66
CA ALA A 11 10.36 -3.42 -8.61
C ALA A 11 10.03 -4.00 -7.23
N ASN A 12 8.81 -4.50 -7.07
CA ASN A 12 8.35 -5.19 -5.86
C ASN A 12 9.20 -6.44 -5.59
N GLU A 13 9.44 -7.27 -6.61
CA GLU A 13 10.28 -8.46 -6.50
C GLU A 13 11.71 -8.11 -6.10
N ILE A 14 12.30 -7.09 -6.73
CA ILE A 14 13.68 -6.67 -6.44
C ILE A 14 13.78 -6.06 -5.04
N LEU A 15 12.78 -5.28 -4.61
CA LEU A 15 12.69 -4.75 -3.25
C LEU A 15 12.58 -5.89 -2.22
N MET A 16 11.82 -6.95 -2.51
CA MET A 16 11.63 -8.09 -1.59
C MET A 16 12.83 -9.03 -1.48
N HIS A 17 13.60 -9.21 -2.55
CA HIS A 17 14.68 -10.21 -2.62
C HIS A 17 16.08 -9.63 -2.41
N ALA A 18 16.27 -8.33 -2.62
CA ALA A 18 17.57 -7.73 -2.40
C ALA A 18 17.84 -7.54 -0.92
N ARG A 19 18.99 -8.01 -0.43
CA ARG A 19 19.58 -7.40 0.76
C ARG A 19 19.95 -5.98 0.36
N PRO A 20 19.42 -4.94 1.02
CA PRO A 20 19.65 -3.56 0.61
C PRO A 20 21.09 -3.17 0.93
N THR A 21 22.01 -3.51 0.04
CA THR A 21 23.42 -3.09 0.09
C THR A 21 23.79 -2.44 -1.24
N GLY A 22 23.46 -1.15 -1.36
CA GLY A 22 24.00 -0.23 -2.36
C GLY A 22 23.70 -0.54 -3.83
N ARG A 23 24.62 -0.09 -4.71
CA ARG A 23 24.53 -0.09 -6.19
C ARG A 23 23.95 -1.34 -6.84
N ALA A 24 24.18 -2.53 -6.26
CA ALA A 24 23.68 -3.79 -6.83
C ALA A 24 22.15 -3.86 -6.88
N TRP A 25 21.46 -3.22 -5.93
CA TRP A 25 20.00 -3.17 -5.89
C TRP A 25 19.46 -2.23 -6.98
N HIS A 26 20.04 -1.04 -7.14
CA HIS A 26 19.72 -0.11 -8.22
C HIS A 26 20.02 -0.68 -9.62
N GLU A 27 21.19 -1.32 -9.81
CA GLU A 27 21.52 -1.98 -11.07
C GLU A 27 20.52 -3.09 -11.43
N SER A 28 20.02 -3.82 -10.44
CA SER A 28 18.98 -4.84 -10.66
C SER A 28 17.65 -4.21 -11.09
N LEU A 29 17.25 -3.09 -10.46
CA LEU A 29 16.06 -2.33 -10.85
C LEU A 29 16.17 -1.85 -12.31
N LEU A 30 17.28 -1.22 -12.68
CA LEU A 30 17.48 -0.71 -14.04
C LEU A 30 17.38 -1.81 -15.10
N ARG A 31 17.95 -2.99 -14.84
CA ARG A 31 17.84 -4.16 -15.74
C ARG A 31 16.40 -4.64 -15.90
N GLY A 32 15.61 -4.62 -14.83
CA GLY A 32 14.19 -5.00 -14.86
C GLY A 32 13.32 -3.98 -15.64
N VAL A 33 13.69 -2.70 -15.62
CA VAL A 33 12.96 -1.62 -16.31
C VAL A 33 13.16 -1.63 -17.82
N GLU A 34 14.31 -2.06 -18.34
CA GLU A 34 14.65 -1.94 -19.77
C GLU A 34 13.65 -2.63 -20.73
N PRO A 35 13.21 -3.88 -20.47
CA PRO A 35 12.17 -4.52 -21.29
C PRO A 35 10.85 -3.74 -21.27
N LEU A 36 10.45 -3.22 -20.10
CA LEU A 36 9.22 -2.44 -19.95
C LEU A 36 9.30 -1.13 -20.75
N LYS A 37 10.43 -0.43 -20.76
CA LYS A 37 10.63 0.77 -21.60
C LYS A 37 10.36 0.47 -23.08
N THR A 38 10.76 -0.71 -23.56
CA THR A 38 10.52 -1.12 -24.95
C THR A 38 9.04 -1.39 -25.21
N ILE A 39 8.36 -2.10 -24.30
CA ILE A 39 6.92 -2.34 -24.38
C ILE A 39 6.15 -1.02 -24.40
N PHE A 40 6.45 -0.11 -23.47
CA PHE A 40 5.75 1.17 -23.38
C PHE A 40 6.01 2.10 -24.57
N LYS A 41 7.18 2.05 -25.22
CA LYS A 41 7.41 2.74 -26.50
C LYS A 41 6.45 2.23 -27.59
N THR A 42 6.25 0.91 -27.66
CA THR A 42 5.29 0.30 -28.60
C THR A 42 3.86 0.71 -28.27
N VAL A 43 3.48 0.70 -26.98
CA VAL A 43 2.16 1.17 -26.52
C VAL A 43 1.95 2.64 -26.92
N LYS A 44 2.97 3.49 -26.77
CA LYS A 44 2.92 4.90 -27.18
C LYS A 44 2.71 5.06 -28.69
N ALA A 45 3.43 4.30 -29.49
CA ALA A 45 3.28 4.30 -30.94
C ALA A 45 1.86 3.82 -31.35
N ALA A 46 1.32 2.82 -30.66
CA ALA A 46 -0.04 2.37 -30.89
C ALA A 46 -1.08 3.45 -30.53
N ALA A 47 -0.83 4.18 -29.43
CA ALA A 47 -1.70 5.27 -28.98
C ALA A 47 -1.64 6.53 -29.89
N ALA A 48 -0.63 6.66 -30.73
CA ALA A 48 -0.46 7.78 -31.65
C ALA A 48 -1.20 7.61 -33.00
N GLY A 49 -2.15 6.69 -33.10
CA GLY A 49 -2.98 6.51 -34.30
C GLY A 49 -3.09 5.09 -34.84
N SER A 50 -2.56 4.09 -34.14
CA SER A 50 -2.67 2.67 -34.53
C SER A 50 -3.76 1.91 -33.75
N GLY A 51 -4.87 2.59 -33.43
CA GLY A 51 -6.07 1.94 -32.88
C GLY A 51 -6.09 1.76 -31.35
N LEU A 52 -5.19 2.40 -30.60
CA LEU A 52 -5.20 2.38 -29.13
C LEU A 52 -5.62 3.73 -28.54
N ASP A 53 -6.90 3.91 -28.22
CA ASP A 53 -7.39 5.23 -27.77
C ASP A 53 -7.07 5.59 -26.32
N ARG A 54 -7.03 4.58 -25.42
CA ARG A 54 -6.84 4.78 -23.98
C ARG A 54 -6.01 3.66 -23.37
N VAL A 55 -5.13 4.05 -22.45
CA VAL A 55 -4.29 3.15 -21.65
C VAL A 55 -4.49 3.50 -20.18
N PHE A 56 -4.82 2.50 -19.37
CA PHE A 56 -4.88 2.62 -17.92
C PHE A 56 -3.85 1.68 -17.31
N ILE A 57 -3.07 2.19 -16.36
CA ILE A 57 -1.92 1.50 -15.78
C ILE A 57 -2.09 1.52 -14.27
N THR A 58 -2.05 0.35 -13.64
CA THR A 58 -2.20 0.18 -12.19
C THR A 58 -1.00 -0.53 -11.61
N GLY A 59 -0.68 -0.19 -10.36
CA GLY A 59 0.47 -0.65 -9.61
C GLY A 59 0.54 0.07 -8.27
N VAL A 60 1.40 -0.40 -7.37
CA VAL A 60 1.48 0.09 -5.98
C VAL A 60 2.54 1.18 -5.84
N ALA A 61 3.70 0.98 -6.47
CA ALA A 61 4.86 1.86 -6.38
C ALA A 61 4.77 3.01 -7.39
N SER A 62 4.11 4.11 -7.01
CA SER A 62 3.92 5.33 -7.83
C SER A 62 5.22 5.86 -8.45
N SER A 63 6.36 5.65 -7.79
CA SER A 63 7.65 6.15 -8.20
C SER A 63 8.35 5.32 -9.27
N ALA A 64 8.00 4.04 -9.45
CA ALA A 64 8.56 3.19 -10.50
C ALA A 64 8.09 3.66 -11.89
N PHE A 65 6.97 4.39 -11.92
CA PHE A 65 6.44 5.02 -13.11
C PHE A 65 7.39 6.03 -13.73
N SER A 66 8.10 6.81 -12.91
CA SER A 66 9.06 7.84 -13.39
C SER A 66 10.19 7.24 -14.23
N GLU A 67 10.52 5.95 -14.02
CA GLU A 67 11.50 5.23 -14.83
C GLU A 67 10.95 4.80 -16.19
N LEU A 68 9.64 4.53 -16.23
CA LEU A 68 8.91 4.13 -17.44
C LEU A 68 8.57 5.34 -18.31
N THR A 69 8.44 6.54 -17.74
CA THR A 69 8.10 7.76 -18.49
C THR A 69 9.17 8.18 -19.51
N GLY A 70 10.43 7.72 -19.40
CA GLY A 70 11.40 7.89 -20.48
C GLY A 70 10.98 7.22 -21.80
N GLY A 71 10.18 6.15 -21.72
CA GLY A 71 9.54 5.48 -22.87
C GLY A 71 8.07 5.88 -23.09
N TYR A 72 7.40 6.40 -22.04
CA TYR A 72 5.96 6.70 -22.01
C TYR A 72 5.63 8.08 -21.41
N ASN A 73 6.31 9.13 -21.86
CA ASN A 73 6.17 10.51 -21.32
C ASN A 73 4.81 11.19 -21.56
N VAL A 74 3.82 10.45 -22.09
CA VAL A 74 2.45 10.94 -22.33
C VAL A 74 1.51 10.60 -21.19
N ALA A 75 1.98 9.88 -20.18
CA ALA A 75 1.14 9.38 -19.12
C ALA A 75 1.10 10.32 -17.90
N GLU A 76 -0.08 10.40 -17.31
CA GLU A 76 -0.38 11.25 -16.16
C GLU A 76 -0.54 10.36 -14.92
N SER A 77 0.12 10.74 -13.82
CA SER A 77 -0.05 10.04 -12.54
C SER A 77 -1.34 10.48 -11.87
N LEU A 78 -2.21 9.52 -11.55
CA LEU A 78 -3.48 9.77 -10.86
C LEU A 78 -3.44 9.38 -9.38
N SER A 79 -2.34 8.79 -8.89
CA SER A 79 -2.28 8.10 -7.59
C SER A 79 -2.61 8.99 -6.38
N LEU A 80 -2.28 10.28 -6.41
CA LEU A 80 -2.58 11.24 -5.33
C LEU A 80 -3.70 12.20 -5.69
N ASN A 81 -4.36 12.02 -6.84
CA ASN A 81 -5.42 12.90 -7.27
C ASN A 81 -6.70 12.58 -6.45
N PRO A 82 -7.25 13.56 -5.69
CA PRO A 82 -8.39 13.33 -4.81
C PRO A 82 -9.65 12.84 -5.52
N PHE A 83 -9.80 13.16 -6.81
CA PHE A 83 -10.95 12.75 -7.60
C PHE A 83 -11.05 11.23 -7.74
N TYR A 84 -9.90 10.53 -7.65
CA TYR A 84 -9.82 9.08 -7.77
C TYR A 84 -9.63 8.37 -6.42
N HIS A 85 -9.70 9.10 -5.30
CA HIS A 85 -9.48 8.57 -3.96
C HIS A 85 -10.32 7.32 -3.67
N GLU A 86 -11.62 7.38 -3.97
CA GLU A 86 -12.54 6.25 -3.71
C GLU A 86 -12.29 5.04 -4.61
N LEU A 87 -11.49 5.14 -5.68
CA LEU A 87 -11.09 3.98 -6.48
C LEU A 87 -10.04 3.09 -5.77
N CYS A 88 -9.39 3.61 -4.73
CA CYS A 88 -8.36 2.89 -3.97
C CYS A 88 -8.92 1.90 -2.95
N GLY A 89 -10.25 1.85 -2.76
CA GLY A 89 -10.86 0.95 -1.77
C GLY A 89 -12.37 0.99 -1.81
N PHE A 90 -13.01 0.42 -0.79
CA PHE A 90 -14.47 0.47 -0.66
C PHE A 90 -14.88 1.56 0.32
N ILE A 91 -15.98 2.24 0.03
CA ILE A 91 -16.63 3.10 1.01
C ILE A 91 -17.54 2.29 1.92
N ALA A 92 -17.97 2.87 3.05
CA ALA A 92 -18.82 2.18 4.01
C ALA A 92 -20.14 1.66 3.39
N ALA A 93 -20.67 2.35 2.38
CA ALA A 93 -21.87 1.94 1.66
C ALA A 93 -21.66 0.63 0.87
N ASP A 94 -20.54 0.50 0.16
CA ASP A 94 -20.20 -0.72 -0.60
C ASP A 94 -20.06 -1.92 0.32
N VAL A 95 -19.34 -1.75 1.44
CA VAL A 95 -19.11 -2.81 2.42
C VAL A 95 -20.41 -3.25 3.07
N LYS A 96 -21.28 -2.28 3.41
CA LYS A 96 -22.60 -2.58 3.97
C LYS A 96 -23.46 -3.35 2.96
N ALA A 97 -23.52 -2.92 1.71
CA ALA A 97 -24.27 -3.61 0.67
C ALA A 97 -23.77 -5.05 0.44
N ALA A 98 -22.46 -5.25 0.43
CA ALA A 98 -21.86 -6.57 0.31
C ALA A 98 -22.15 -7.48 1.53
N LEU A 99 -22.11 -6.93 2.74
CA LEU A 99 -22.47 -7.65 3.96
C LEU A 99 -23.95 -8.04 3.98
N ASP A 100 -24.84 -7.10 3.62
CA ASP A 100 -26.29 -7.33 3.56
C ASP A 100 -26.63 -8.46 2.57
N ALA A 101 -25.90 -8.55 1.45
CA ALA A 101 -26.04 -9.64 0.48
C ALA A 101 -25.67 -11.00 1.10
N VAL A 102 -24.53 -11.09 1.81
CA VAL A 102 -24.09 -12.32 2.51
C VAL A 102 -25.09 -12.72 3.59
N VAL A 103 -25.57 -11.77 4.39
CA VAL A 103 -26.54 -12.01 5.47
C VAL A 103 -27.85 -12.57 4.90
N THR A 104 -28.33 -11.98 3.80
CA THR A 104 -29.55 -12.43 3.12
C THR A 104 -29.39 -13.85 2.56
N GLU A 105 -28.28 -14.13 1.88
CA GLU A 105 -28.00 -15.44 1.29
C GLU A 105 -27.91 -16.54 2.37
N CYS A 106 -27.31 -16.22 3.52
CA CYS A 106 -27.09 -17.17 4.60
C CYS A 106 -28.20 -17.21 5.67
N ASN A 107 -29.26 -16.41 5.53
CA ASN A 107 -30.32 -16.24 6.53
C ASN A 107 -29.79 -15.91 7.94
N LEU A 108 -28.77 -15.05 8.03
CA LEU A 108 -28.20 -14.60 9.30
C LEU A 108 -29.07 -13.53 9.97
N SER A 109 -28.97 -13.36 11.29
CA SER A 109 -29.82 -12.40 12.00
C SER A 109 -29.29 -10.97 11.88
N ALA A 110 -30.19 -9.98 12.01
CA ALA A 110 -29.81 -8.56 12.01
C ALA A 110 -28.79 -8.19 13.11
N ARG A 111 -28.85 -8.86 14.26
CA ARG A 111 -27.90 -8.67 15.37
C ARG A 111 -26.49 -9.16 15.00
N ASP A 112 -26.40 -10.19 14.17
CA ASP A 112 -25.12 -10.71 13.67
C ASP A 112 -24.51 -9.74 12.65
N THR A 113 -25.36 -8.97 11.94
CA THR A 113 -24.95 -8.00 10.92
C THR A 113 -24.26 -6.78 11.53
N ASP A 114 -24.82 -6.17 12.58
CA ASP A 114 -24.21 -5.00 13.23
C ASP A 114 -22.87 -5.34 13.89
N THR A 115 -22.77 -6.54 14.46
CA THR A 115 -21.52 -7.05 15.05
C THR A 115 -20.49 -7.27 13.94
N ALA A 116 -20.86 -7.94 12.85
CA ALA A 116 -19.96 -8.18 11.72
C ALA A 116 -19.49 -6.88 11.06
N PHE A 117 -20.37 -5.88 10.94
CA PHE A 117 -19.99 -4.58 10.40
C PHE A 117 -19.04 -3.82 11.34
N THR A 118 -19.24 -3.95 12.65
CA THR A 118 -18.31 -3.38 13.65
C THR A 118 -16.93 -4.03 13.52
N ASP A 119 -16.86 -5.35 13.38
CA ASP A 119 -15.60 -6.08 13.16
C ASP A 119 -14.93 -5.67 11.84
N LEU A 120 -15.69 -5.60 10.73
CA LEU A 120 -15.20 -5.09 9.43
C LEU A 120 -14.58 -3.71 9.56
N ARG A 121 -15.26 -2.80 10.27
CA ARG A 121 -14.74 -1.44 10.52
C ARG A 121 -13.46 -1.48 11.35
N GLN A 122 -13.39 -2.32 12.36
CA GLN A 122 -12.18 -2.43 13.19
C GLN A 122 -10.99 -3.02 12.41
N PHE A 123 -11.25 -4.00 11.54
CA PHE A 123 -10.20 -4.81 10.92
C PHE A 123 -9.77 -4.30 9.54
N CYS A 124 -10.65 -3.62 8.81
CA CYS A 124 -10.43 -3.35 7.38
C CYS A 124 -10.47 -1.86 7.01
N HIS A 125 -11.00 -0.99 7.88
CA HIS A 125 -11.25 0.42 7.59
C HIS A 125 -10.25 1.37 8.22
N GLY A 126 -10.01 2.49 7.54
CA GLY A 126 -9.22 3.61 8.07
C GLY A 126 -8.24 4.19 7.05
N TYR A 127 -8.27 3.70 5.80
CA TYR A 127 -7.39 4.16 4.74
C TYR A 127 -7.83 5.51 4.17
N ARG A 128 -6.86 6.40 3.97
CA ARG A 128 -7.00 7.71 3.36
C ARG A 128 -5.71 8.06 2.62
N PHE A 129 -5.85 8.28 1.32
CA PHE A 129 -4.72 8.55 0.41
C PHE A 129 -4.75 9.97 -0.19
N THR A 130 -5.62 10.82 0.32
CA THR A 130 -5.64 12.25 -0.01
C THR A 130 -6.06 13.08 1.18
N GLU A 131 -5.55 14.30 1.26
CA GLU A 131 -5.89 15.26 2.32
C GLU A 131 -7.16 16.06 2.00
N LEU A 132 -7.61 15.98 0.74
CA LEU A 132 -8.75 16.72 0.23
C LEU A 132 -10.07 15.92 0.32
N SER A 133 -10.03 14.76 0.96
CA SER A 133 -11.21 13.94 1.26
C SER A 133 -11.16 13.44 2.71
N GLU A 134 -12.31 13.52 3.39
CA GLU A 134 -12.48 12.91 4.71
C GLU A 134 -13.01 11.47 4.62
N THR A 135 -13.36 10.99 3.43
CA THR A 135 -13.84 9.62 3.22
C THR A 135 -12.72 8.65 3.56
N GLN A 136 -12.94 7.80 4.57
CA GLN A 136 -12.07 6.67 4.86
C GLN A 136 -12.54 5.42 4.11
N LEU A 137 -11.58 4.67 3.61
CA LEU A 137 -11.79 3.50 2.77
C LEU A 137 -11.51 2.23 3.55
N TYR A 138 -12.13 1.15 3.10
CA TYR A 138 -11.87 -0.21 3.50
C TYR A 138 -10.93 -0.87 2.49
N ASN A 139 -9.95 -1.64 2.97
CA ASN A 139 -9.10 -2.46 2.11
C ASN A 139 -9.93 -3.57 1.44
N PRO A 140 -10.04 -3.60 0.09
CA PRO A 140 -10.87 -4.58 -0.62
C PRO A 140 -10.50 -6.03 -0.34
N ALA A 141 -9.21 -6.36 -0.30
CA ALA A 141 -8.75 -7.72 -0.06
C ALA A 141 -9.15 -8.21 1.34
N LEU A 142 -8.97 -7.36 2.37
CA LEU A 142 -9.40 -7.68 3.72
C LEU A 142 -10.92 -7.80 3.83
N VAL A 143 -11.70 -6.94 3.15
CA VAL A 143 -13.17 -7.03 3.13
C VAL A 143 -13.63 -8.34 2.48
N PHE A 144 -13.13 -8.68 1.30
CA PHE A 144 -13.51 -9.94 0.65
C PHE A 144 -13.13 -11.16 1.47
N SER A 145 -11.92 -11.13 2.06
CA SER A 145 -11.45 -12.17 2.96
C SER A 145 -12.33 -12.34 4.20
N PHE A 146 -12.77 -11.22 4.79
CA PHE A 146 -13.73 -11.19 5.89
C PHE A 146 -15.06 -11.80 5.47
N LEU A 147 -15.67 -11.28 4.40
CA LEU A 147 -17.01 -11.70 3.95
C LEU A 147 -17.04 -13.19 3.63
N LYS A 148 -16.02 -13.71 2.94
CA LYS A 148 -15.89 -15.15 2.64
C LYS A 148 -15.84 -16.02 3.90
N ARG A 149 -15.09 -15.60 4.92
CA ARG A 149 -14.97 -16.33 6.19
C ARG A 149 -16.25 -16.22 7.01
N TYR A 150 -16.85 -15.04 7.03
CA TYR A 150 -18.11 -14.78 7.71
C TYR A 150 -19.24 -15.62 7.12
N GLN A 151 -19.34 -15.70 5.79
CA GLN A 151 -20.29 -16.58 5.09
C GLN A 151 -20.13 -18.05 5.51
N ALA A 152 -18.89 -18.52 5.72
CA ALA A 152 -18.62 -19.91 6.06
C ALA A 152 -18.86 -20.27 7.54
N ALA A 153 -18.62 -19.33 8.47
CA ALA A 153 -18.56 -19.63 9.90
C ALA A 153 -19.45 -18.74 10.79
N GLY A 154 -20.08 -17.69 10.24
CA GLY A 154 -20.85 -16.69 11.00
C GLY A 154 -20.01 -15.81 11.93
N THR A 155 -18.68 -15.97 11.93
CA THR A 155 -17.74 -15.18 12.72
C THR A 155 -16.38 -15.15 12.02
N VAL A 156 -15.60 -14.10 12.25
CA VAL A 156 -14.26 -13.96 11.67
C VAL A 156 -13.25 -13.73 12.78
N GLN A 157 -12.30 -14.65 12.90
CA GLN A 157 -11.19 -14.44 13.81
C GLN A 157 -10.19 -13.48 13.19
N TYR A 158 -9.90 -12.41 13.91
CA TYR A 158 -8.94 -11.38 13.55
C TYR A 158 -7.60 -11.90 12.99
N HIS A 159 -6.97 -12.88 13.65
CA HIS A 159 -5.69 -13.44 13.21
C HIS A 159 -5.75 -14.12 11.82
N SER A 160 -6.93 -14.60 11.41
CA SER A 160 -7.11 -15.25 10.11
C SER A 160 -7.10 -14.26 8.93
N LEU A 161 -7.35 -12.96 9.18
CA LEU A 161 -7.29 -11.90 8.18
C LEU A 161 -5.86 -11.42 7.96
N VAL A 162 -5.05 -11.38 9.01
CA VAL A 162 -3.63 -10.96 8.94
C VAL A 162 -2.79 -11.91 8.07
N ASN A 163 -3.28 -13.11 7.76
CA ASN A 163 -2.65 -14.03 6.81
C ASN A 163 -2.78 -13.60 5.35
N GLU A 164 -3.76 -12.77 5.01
CA GLU A 164 -3.87 -12.18 3.67
C GLU A 164 -2.79 -11.12 3.42
N LEU A 165 -2.21 -10.57 4.50
CA LEU A 165 -1.23 -9.49 4.46
C LEU A 165 0.22 -10.01 4.32
N ALA A 166 0.42 -11.07 3.55
CA ALA A 166 1.73 -11.72 3.42
C ALA A 166 2.74 -10.80 2.70
N LEU A 167 2.28 -10.07 1.68
CA LEU A 167 3.09 -9.11 0.93
C LEU A 167 3.56 -7.97 1.84
N GLU A 168 2.63 -7.37 2.58
CA GLU A 168 2.89 -6.28 3.53
C GLU A 168 3.82 -6.75 4.65
N ARG A 169 3.67 -7.99 5.11
CA ARG A 169 4.54 -8.58 6.13
C ARG A 169 5.97 -8.71 5.62
N ASN A 170 6.15 -9.22 4.40
CA ASN A 170 7.47 -9.36 3.78
C ASN A 170 8.10 -7.98 3.55
N LEU A 171 7.34 -7.04 3.02
CA LEU A 171 7.79 -5.67 2.80
C LEU A 171 8.23 -5.02 4.11
N LEU A 172 7.40 -5.06 5.16
CA LEU A 172 7.77 -4.52 6.46
C LEU A 172 9.03 -5.20 7.01
N GLY A 173 9.16 -6.52 6.80
CA GLY A 173 10.36 -7.28 7.13
C GLY A 173 11.63 -6.72 6.50
N VAL A 174 11.59 -6.40 5.20
CA VAL A 174 12.70 -5.78 4.47
C VAL A 174 12.95 -4.36 4.97
N LEU A 175 11.91 -3.52 5.05
CA LEU A 175 12.03 -2.10 5.39
C LEU A 175 12.59 -1.88 6.80
N VAL A 176 12.29 -2.79 7.74
CA VAL A 176 12.83 -2.71 9.10
C VAL A 176 14.35 -2.95 9.15
N GLN A 177 14.93 -3.62 8.15
CA GLN A 177 16.39 -3.80 8.04
C GLN A 177 17.11 -2.58 7.46
N LEU A 178 16.38 -1.65 6.84
CA LEU A 178 16.97 -0.42 6.30
C LEU A 178 17.41 0.54 7.42
N PRO A 179 18.38 1.43 7.15
CA PRO A 179 18.76 2.49 8.09
C PRO A 179 17.54 3.26 8.59
N GLY A 180 17.35 3.35 9.91
CA GLY A 180 16.20 4.03 10.52
C GLY A 180 14.88 3.24 10.53
N GLY A 181 14.77 2.11 9.82
CA GLY A 181 13.55 1.30 9.74
C GLY A 181 13.05 0.79 11.09
N LYS A 182 13.94 0.23 11.93
CA LYS A 182 13.59 -0.18 13.31
C LYS A 182 13.03 0.96 14.15
N LYS A 183 13.61 2.17 14.03
CA LYS A 183 13.15 3.36 14.78
C LYS A 183 11.76 3.78 14.30
N LEU A 184 11.53 3.81 13.00
CA LEU A 184 10.23 4.13 12.41
C LEU A 184 9.17 3.10 12.83
N LEU A 185 9.51 1.80 12.85
CA LEU A 185 8.61 0.75 13.34
C LEU A 185 8.15 0.98 14.78
N VAL A 186 9.10 1.31 15.68
CA VAL A 186 8.80 1.62 17.09
C VAL A 186 7.92 2.86 17.20
N GLU A 187 8.21 3.89 16.41
CA GLU A 187 7.41 5.12 16.38
C GLU A 187 5.98 4.87 15.92
N ALA A 188 5.81 4.19 14.78
CA ALA A 188 4.50 3.83 14.22
C ALA A 188 3.64 2.96 15.16
N THR A 189 4.27 2.22 16.07
CA THR A 189 3.57 1.36 17.05
C THR A 189 3.46 1.98 18.44
N SER A 190 4.06 3.14 18.67
CA SER A 190 3.97 3.85 19.94
C SER A 190 2.68 4.69 20.01
N ASN A 191 2.20 4.98 21.22
CA ASN A 191 1.12 5.95 21.44
C ASN A 191 1.55 7.42 21.19
N ALA A 192 2.65 7.63 20.47
CA ALA A 192 3.30 8.91 20.21
C ALA A 192 2.75 9.51 18.89
N PRO A 193 3.04 10.79 18.53
CA PRO A 193 2.42 11.39 17.35
C PRO A 193 2.79 10.62 16.08
N ASP A 194 1.93 10.75 15.07
CA ASP A 194 2.03 10.10 13.76
C ASP A 194 3.43 10.14 13.17
N VAL A 195 3.76 9.12 12.37
CA VAL A 195 4.98 9.14 11.55
C VAL A 195 4.87 10.30 10.58
N VAL A 196 5.81 11.25 10.67
CA VAL A 196 5.82 12.43 9.80
C VAL A 196 6.73 12.20 8.59
N ALA A 197 6.21 12.48 7.39
CA ALA A 197 6.97 12.52 6.15
C ALA A 197 6.81 13.88 5.46
N SER A 198 7.89 14.45 4.95
CA SER A 198 7.85 15.73 4.21
C SER A 198 7.43 15.55 2.75
N ARG A 199 7.56 14.33 2.20
CA ARG A 199 7.26 14.01 0.81
C ARG A 199 6.86 12.55 0.65
N LEU A 200 5.81 12.30 -0.15
CA LEU A 200 5.35 10.96 -0.51
C LEU A 200 5.83 10.55 -1.90
N ASP A 201 5.89 11.44 -2.88
CA ASP A 201 6.33 11.11 -4.25
C ASP A 201 7.85 11.09 -4.41
N MET A 202 8.49 9.94 -4.17
CA MET A 202 9.96 9.80 -4.17
C MET A 202 10.45 8.93 -5.34
N PRO A 203 11.17 9.46 -6.35
CA PRO A 203 11.54 8.71 -7.56
C PRO A 203 12.57 7.59 -7.29
N TYR A 204 12.46 6.45 -7.99
CA TYR A 204 13.40 5.33 -7.80
C TYR A 204 14.85 5.64 -8.25
N GLN A 205 15.04 6.54 -9.23
CA GLN A 205 16.37 6.96 -9.73
C GLN A 205 17.30 7.45 -8.62
N ALA A 206 16.70 8.02 -7.58
CA ALA A 206 17.42 8.60 -6.47
C ALA A 206 17.54 7.64 -5.29
N VAL A 207 17.08 6.38 -5.35
CA VAL A 207 16.95 5.61 -4.10
C VAL A 207 18.29 5.38 -3.41
N ASP A 208 19.41 5.16 -4.11
CA ASP A 208 20.71 5.06 -3.44
C ASP A 208 21.03 6.34 -2.64
N SER A 209 20.80 7.52 -3.24
CA SER A 209 20.96 8.81 -2.58
C SER A 209 19.93 9.02 -1.47
N LEU A 210 18.67 8.63 -1.67
CA LEU A 210 17.60 8.76 -0.69
C LEU A 210 17.83 7.84 0.50
N LEU A 211 18.26 6.60 0.31
CA LEU A 211 18.62 5.69 1.40
C LEU A 211 19.86 6.19 2.16
N ALA A 212 20.76 6.91 1.51
CA ALA A 212 21.93 7.48 2.17
C ALA A 212 21.61 8.79 2.93
N GLU A 213 20.81 9.67 2.34
CA GLU A 213 20.59 11.04 2.83
C GLU A 213 19.28 11.19 3.62
N GLN A 214 18.22 10.48 3.20
CA GLN A 214 16.84 10.59 3.71
C GLN A 214 16.15 9.21 3.81
N PRO A 215 16.78 8.21 4.47
CA PRO A 215 16.25 6.84 4.49
C PRO A 215 14.88 6.77 5.16
N ARG A 216 14.62 7.65 6.13
CA ARG A 216 13.35 7.69 6.85
C ARG A 216 12.20 8.10 5.94
N GLU A 217 12.39 9.16 5.17
CA GLU A 217 11.42 9.71 4.22
C GLU A 217 11.11 8.67 3.14
N PHE A 218 12.14 7.98 2.65
CA PHE A 218 11.98 6.89 1.69
C PHE A 218 11.14 5.73 2.27
N ILE A 219 11.46 5.26 3.48
CA ILE A 219 10.70 4.18 4.13
C ILE A 219 9.25 4.60 4.38
N ALA A 220 9.02 5.82 4.87
CA ALA A 220 7.67 6.34 5.13
C ALA A 220 6.84 6.43 3.84
N SER A 221 7.44 6.93 2.75
CA SER A 221 6.81 6.97 1.42
C SER A 221 6.42 5.57 0.92
N LEU A 222 7.29 4.57 1.05
CA LEU A 222 6.97 3.20 0.66
C LEU A 222 5.85 2.62 1.52
N LEU A 223 5.92 2.78 2.85
CA LEU A 223 4.86 2.30 3.74
C LEU A 223 3.50 2.92 3.40
N TYR A 224 3.48 4.19 3.00
CA TYR A 224 2.26 4.86 2.55
C TYR A 224 1.72 4.27 1.24
N HIS A 225 2.56 4.14 0.21
CA HIS A 225 2.12 3.66 -1.11
C HIS A 225 1.62 2.20 -1.09
N TYR A 226 2.22 1.35 -0.25
CA TYR A 226 1.76 -0.03 -0.05
C TYR A 226 0.61 -0.15 0.96
N GLY A 227 0.06 0.97 1.47
CA GLY A 227 -1.05 0.94 2.41
C GLY A 227 -0.70 0.36 3.79
N LEU A 228 0.59 0.31 4.16
CA LEU A 228 0.97 -0.03 5.53
C LEU A 228 0.75 1.15 6.48
N LEU A 229 0.94 2.37 5.96
CA LEU A 229 0.58 3.61 6.61
C LEU A 229 -0.42 4.39 5.75
N THR A 230 -1.13 5.31 6.38
CA THR A 230 -2.19 6.12 5.76
C THR A 230 -2.21 7.52 6.35
N LEU A 231 -2.81 8.50 5.66
CA LEU A 231 -2.95 9.85 6.21
C LEU A 231 -3.86 9.89 7.44
N SER A 232 -3.33 10.36 8.57
CA SER A 232 -4.08 10.50 9.83
C SER A 232 -4.90 11.80 9.90
N GLY A 233 -4.55 12.81 9.11
CA GLY A 233 -5.16 14.14 9.16
C GLY A 233 -4.84 15.02 7.97
N GLN A 234 -5.20 16.29 8.10
CA GLN A 234 -4.68 17.36 7.23
C GLN A 234 -3.19 17.59 7.52
N ARG A 235 -2.48 18.23 6.57
CA ARG A 235 -1.07 18.56 6.74
C ARG A 235 -0.80 19.31 8.03
N GLY A 236 0.31 18.97 8.66
CA GLY A 236 0.87 19.77 9.74
C GLY A 236 1.26 21.18 9.27
N LEU A 237 1.58 22.04 10.24
CA LEU A 237 1.95 23.44 10.02
C LEU A 237 3.13 23.65 9.03
N PHE A 238 3.95 22.61 8.80
CA PHE A 238 5.11 22.63 7.90
C PHE A 238 4.86 21.94 6.55
N ALA A 239 3.60 21.68 6.20
CA ALA A 239 3.21 20.92 5.01
C ALA A 239 3.68 19.45 5.00
N ASP A 240 4.00 18.90 6.18
CA ASP A 240 4.31 17.49 6.34
C ASP A 240 3.04 16.63 6.35
N PHE A 241 3.19 15.40 5.87
CA PHE A 241 2.19 14.34 5.83
C PHE A 241 2.23 13.55 7.15
N PRO A 242 1.20 13.64 8.00
CA PRO A 242 1.09 12.80 9.18
C PRO A 242 0.53 11.42 8.79
N LEU A 243 1.26 10.37 9.15
CA LEU A 243 0.97 9.00 8.77
C LEU A 243 0.72 8.11 9.99
N GLN A 244 -0.37 7.35 9.94
CA GLN A 244 -0.76 6.39 10.97
C GLN A 244 -0.95 4.98 10.39
N ILE A 245 -1.04 3.99 11.27
CA ILE A 245 -1.48 2.64 10.91
C ILE A 245 -3.01 2.67 10.70
N PRO A 246 -3.54 2.16 9.57
CA PRO A 246 -4.94 2.39 9.19
C PRO A 246 -5.95 1.66 10.06
N ASN A 247 -5.65 0.43 10.50
CA ASN A 247 -6.61 -0.44 11.18
C ASN A 247 -5.91 -1.44 12.09
N ALA A 248 -6.73 -2.22 12.82
CA ALA A 248 -6.21 -3.25 13.69
C ALA A 248 -5.33 -4.24 12.91
N SER A 249 -5.80 -4.80 11.77
CA SER A 249 -5.08 -5.86 11.04
C SER A 249 -3.64 -5.45 10.71
N MET A 250 -3.45 -4.22 10.26
CA MET A 250 -2.13 -3.64 10.03
C MET A 250 -1.35 -3.43 11.34
N LEU A 251 -1.99 -2.93 12.40
CA LEU A 251 -1.35 -2.77 13.72
C LEU A 251 -0.78 -4.09 14.26
N LYS A 252 -1.51 -5.20 14.09
CA LYS A 252 -1.02 -6.52 14.48
C LYS A 252 0.19 -6.95 13.67
N LEU A 253 0.18 -6.70 12.36
CA LEU A 253 1.33 -6.98 11.49
C LEU A 253 2.57 -6.20 11.97
N PHE A 254 2.42 -4.90 12.27
CA PHE A 254 3.49 -4.08 12.82
C PHE A 254 3.98 -4.59 14.19
N ALA A 255 3.05 -4.92 15.10
CA ALA A 255 3.39 -5.41 16.44
C ALA A 255 4.12 -6.76 16.40
N ASP A 256 3.72 -7.67 15.52
CA ASP A 256 4.39 -8.95 15.35
C ASP A 256 5.81 -8.76 14.79
N GLN A 257 5.99 -7.85 13.83
CA GLN A 257 7.31 -7.51 13.31
C GLN A 257 8.21 -6.84 14.36
N ALA A 258 7.65 -5.97 15.20
CA ALA A 258 8.38 -5.33 16.29
C ALA A 258 8.87 -6.37 17.31
N ARG A 259 8.04 -7.35 17.66
CA ARG A 259 8.43 -8.47 18.53
C ARG A 259 9.59 -9.28 17.93
N LEU A 260 9.50 -9.68 16.66
CA LEU A 260 10.58 -10.42 15.98
C LEU A 260 11.91 -9.63 16.00
N SER A 261 11.83 -8.32 15.78
CA SER A 261 13.01 -7.44 15.79
C SER A 261 13.67 -7.34 17.16
N LEU A 262 12.90 -7.33 18.25
CA LEU A 262 13.42 -7.33 19.63
C LEU A 262 14.10 -8.65 19.99
N PHE A 263 13.54 -9.80 19.57
CA PHE A 263 14.16 -11.11 19.79
C PHE A 263 15.49 -11.27 19.03
N SER A 264 15.61 -10.70 17.84
CA SER A 264 16.87 -10.71 17.08
C SER A 264 18.02 -9.94 17.76
N LEU A 265 17.70 -8.96 18.62
CA LEU A 265 18.68 -8.16 19.36
C LEU A 265 19.10 -8.80 20.70
N ALA A 266 18.28 -9.68 21.27
CA ALA A 266 18.58 -10.36 22.54
C ALA A 266 19.41 -11.65 22.37
N GLY A 267 19.57 -12.13 21.13
CA GLY A 267 20.36 -13.32 20.78
C GLY A 267 21.71 -13.03 20.11
N ALA A 268 22.12 -11.76 20.03
CA ALA A 268 23.41 -11.30 19.53
C ALA A 268 24.22 -10.67 20.67
#